data_AF-A0A0D2EQ72-F1
#
_entry.id   AF-A0A0D2EQ72-F1
#
_cell.length_a   1.000
_cell.length_b   1.000
_cell.length_c   1.000
_cell.angle_alpha   90.00
_cell.angle_beta   90.00
_cell.angle_gamma   90.00
#
_symmetry.space_group_name_H-M   'P 1'
#
loop_
_entity.id
_entity.type
_entity.pdbx_description
1 polymer ?
#
loop_
_entity_poly.entity_id
_entity_poly.type
_entity_poly.pdbx_seq_one_letter_code
_entity_poly.pdbx_strand_id
1 'polypeptide(L)'
;MGFSFNRFMTNAFPNFANDNPERDADLTTDEKDTLWTHQVTRAEAAQRWPMTLDAGSALKAGITPNDKISARIHKELVKNGVIDPCAPLGIDTTRITPKFAHQLAFISVAAQRKVVGMLFFWEEEAIRWRLLEQEQAEIETAMGVVEGGVTEETKKELQVRLESVRMRKAMKPSQRPPVHGASSQESLGLPQYS
;
A
#
# COMPACT_ATOMS: atom_id res chain seq x y z
N MET A 1 7.98 15.02 -6.73
CA MET A 1 8.99 15.08 -5.66
C MET A 1 9.24 13.67 -5.18
N GLY A 2 10.48 13.16 -5.29
CA GLY A 2 10.80 11.78 -4.90
C GLY A 2 10.96 11.66 -3.39
N PHE A 3 10.06 10.93 -2.72
CA PHE A 3 10.27 10.48 -1.35
C PHE A 3 11.43 9.48 -1.36
N SER A 4 12.52 9.80 -0.65
CA SER A 4 13.64 8.89 -0.47
C SER A 4 13.54 8.28 0.92
N PHE A 5 12.95 7.08 0.98
CA PHE A 5 12.81 6.28 2.19
C PHE A 5 14.15 6.09 2.92
N ASN A 6 15.24 5.90 2.16
CA ASN A 6 16.60 5.80 2.72
C ASN A 6 17.05 7.07 3.43
N ARG A 7 16.78 8.25 2.87
CA ARG A 7 17.08 9.53 3.55
C ARG A 7 16.24 9.70 4.81
N PHE A 8 14.97 9.30 4.78
CA PHE A 8 14.12 9.32 5.97
C PHE A 8 14.65 8.37 7.05
N MET A 9 14.95 7.12 6.71
CA MET A 9 15.44 6.11 7.65
C MET A 9 16.78 6.47 8.28
N THR A 10 17.76 6.93 7.49
CA THR A 10 19.09 7.30 7.99
C THR A 10 19.05 8.55 8.88
N ASN A 11 18.15 9.51 8.59
CA ASN A 11 18.02 10.73 9.39
C ASN A 11 17.14 10.56 10.63
N ALA A 12 16.06 9.78 10.54
CA ALA A 12 15.12 9.56 11.63
C ALA A 12 15.64 8.54 12.65
N PHE A 13 16.54 7.64 12.23
CA PHE A 13 17.07 6.56 13.07
C PHE A 13 18.60 6.46 12.94
N PRO A 14 19.38 7.22 13.74
CA PRO A 14 20.85 7.18 13.69
C PRO A 14 21.43 5.79 13.98
N ASN A 15 20.75 5.00 14.82
CA ASN A 15 21.12 3.61 15.10
C ASN A 15 20.95 2.66 13.89
N PHE A 16 20.32 3.13 12.82
CA PHE A 16 20.14 2.41 11.55
C PHE A 16 21.20 2.81 10.50
N ALA A 17 22.28 3.50 10.87
CA ALA A 17 23.30 3.91 9.90
C ALA A 17 24.32 2.80 9.55
N ASN A 18 24.44 1.72 10.34
CA ASN A 18 25.59 0.79 10.27
C ASN A 18 25.33 -0.56 9.58
N ASP A 19 24.08 -0.89 9.22
CA ASP A 19 23.73 -2.15 8.52
C ASP A 19 23.28 -1.86 7.08
N ASN A 20 23.52 -2.80 6.15
CA ASN A 20 23.28 -2.65 4.71
C ASN A 20 21.79 -2.36 4.41
N PRO A 21 21.40 -1.11 4.14
CA PRO A 21 20.00 -0.68 4.15
C PRO A 21 19.22 -1.16 2.92
N GLU A 22 19.90 -1.51 1.83
CA GLU A 22 19.28 -1.85 0.54
C GLU A 22 18.70 -3.26 0.48
N ARG A 23 19.13 -4.18 1.36
CA ARG A 23 18.66 -5.57 1.37
C ARG A 23 17.58 -5.88 2.41
N ASP A 24 17.55 -5.13 3.50
CA ASP A 24 16.81 -5.54 4.70
C ASP A 24 15.57 -4.69 4.99
N ALA A 25 15.36 -3.59 4.26
CA ALA A 25 14.30 -2.63 4.58
C ALA A 25 13.02 -2.82 3.74
N ASP A 26 13.15 -3.19 2.47
CA ASP A 26 12.01 -3.35 1.57
C ASP A 26 11.48 -4.78 1.54
N LEU A 27 10.16 -4.91 1.45
CA LEU A 27 9.50 -6.18 1.15
C LEU A 27 9.87 -6.64 -0.26
N THR A 28 10.17 -7.92 -0.43
CA THR A 28 10.28 -8.51 -1.76
C THR A 28 8.92 -8.51 -2.46
N THR A 29 8.90 -8.66 -3.79
CA THR A 29 7.65 -8.76 -4.56
C THR A 29 6.74 -9.88 -4.03
N ASP A 30 7.32 -11.04 -3.70
CA ASP A 30 6.57 -12.19 -3.17
C ASP A 30 6.00 -11.90 -1.77
N GLU A 31 6.73 -11.18 -0.92
CA GLU A 31 6.26 -10.77 0.40
C GLU A 31 5.13 -9.74 0.31
N LYS A 32 5.22 -8.79 -0.63
CA LYS A 32 4.15 -7.82 -0.93
C LYS A 32 2.88 -8.54 -1.38
N ASP A 33 3.00 -9.49 -2.30
CA ASP A 33 1.88 -10.31 -2.78
C ASP A 33 1.26 -11.17 -1.68
N THR A 34 2.09 -11.76 -0.82
CA THR A 34 1.65 -12.60 0.30
C THR A 34 0.90 -11.77 1.34
N LEU A 35 1.45 -10.61 1.72
CA LEU A 35 0.79 -9.67 2.63
C LEU A 35 -0.54 -9.19 2.03
N TRP A 36 -0.54 -8.75 0.78
CA TRP A 36 -1.74 -8.29 0.08
C TRP A 36 -2.83 -9.35 0.07
N THR A 37 -2.49 -10.58 -0.33
CA THR A 37 -3.43 -11.71 -0.40
C THR A 37 -4.02 -12.01 0.98
N HIS A 38 -3.19 -12.00 2.02
CA HIS A 38 -3.63 -12.21 3.40
C HIS A 38 -4.64 -11.14 3.83
N GLN A 39 -4.34 -9.86 3.61
CA GLN A 39 -5.22 -8.78 4.04
C GLN A 39 -6.57 -8.81 3.33
N VAL A 40 -6.58 -8.99 2.00
CA VAL A 40 -7.83 -9.06 1.23
C VAL A 40 -8.68 -10.26 1.66
N THR A 41 -8.08 -11.45 1.78
CA THR A 41 -8.81 -12.67 2.18
C THR A 41 -9.36 -12.56 3.61
N ARG A 42 -8.56 -12.01 4.53
CA ARG A 42 -8.98 -11.84 5.94
C ARG A 42 -10.03 -10.76 6.08
N ALA A 43 -9.99 -9.73 5.25
CA ALA A 43 -10.98 -8.68 5.25
C ALA A 43 -12.35 -9.19 4.86
N GLU A 44 -12.41 -10.00 3.81
CA GLU A 44 -13.62 -10.69 3.37
C GLU A 44 -14.17 -11.60 4.47
N ALA A 45 -13.32 -12.47 5.05
CA ALA A 45 -13.72 -13.41 6.08
C ALA A 45 -14.20 -12.73 7.39
N ALA A 46 -13.61 -11.59 7.74
CA ALA A 46 -13.94 -10.85 8.97
C ALA A 46 -14.90 -9.68 8.76
N GLN A 47 -15.43 -9.50 7.54
CA GLN A 47 -16.27 -8.36 7.15
C GLN A 47 -15.70 -7.00 7.59
N ARG A 48 -14.37 -6.87 7.51
CA ARG A 48 -13.65 -5.65 7.88
C ARG A 48 -13.15 -4.94 6.63
N TRP A 49 -12.68 -3.71 6.83
CA TRP A 49 -12.01 -2.98 5.78
C TRP A 49 -10.66 -3.65 5.47
N PRO A 50 -10.34 -3.89 4.18
CA PRO A 50 -9.09 -4.54 3.79
C PRO A 50 -7.85 -3.71 4.12
N MET A 51 -8.02 -2.41 4.37
CA MET A 51 -6.94 -1.46 4.57
C MET A 51 -6.26 -1.54 5.94
N THR A 52 -6.86 -2.20 6.92
CA THR A 52 -6.26 -2.27 8.26
C THR A 52 -5.37 -3.50 8.39
N LEU A 53 -4.09 -3.27 8.70
CA LEU A 53 -3.16 -4.35 9.07
C LEU A 53 -3.63 -5.04 10.35
N ASP A 54 -3.53 -6.37 10.38
CA ASP A 54 -3.88 -7.23 11.51
C ASP A 54 -2.67 -7.88 12.19
N ALA A 55 -2.92 -8.64 13.25
CA ALA A 55 -1.88 -9.32 14.04
C ALA A 55 -1.03 -10.34 13.24
N GLY A 56 -1.50 -10.80 12.07
CA GLY A 56 -0.77 -11.72 11.19
C GLY A 56 0.06 -11.02 10.12
N SER A 57 -0.03 -9.69 10.01
CA SER A 57 0.60 -8.93 8.92
C SER A 57 2.11 -9.12 8.89
N ALA A 58 2.79 -8.96 10.03
CA ALA A 58 4.25 -9.06 10.08
C ALA A 58 4.76 -10.48 9.81
N LEU A 59 3.97 -11.50 10.14
CA LEU A 59 4.24 -12.88 9.74
C LEU A 59 4.23 -13.02 8.21
N LYS A 60 3.18 -12.50 7.56
CA LYS A 60 2.98 -12.62 6.10
C LYS A 60 3.91 -11.74 5.27
N ALA A 61 4.37 -10.64 5.86
CA ALA A 61 5.43 -9.80 5.30
C ALA A 61 6.85 -10.39 5.48
N GLY A 62 7.00 -11.59 6.05
CA GLY A 62 8.32 -12.19 6.24
C GLY A 62 9.22 -11.42 7.21
N ILE A 63 8.63 -10.65 8.15
CA ILE A 63 9.36 -9.92 9.20
C ILE A 63 9.73 -10.86 10.35
N THR A 64 8.83 -11.78 10.69
CA THR A 64 9.06 -12.77 11.74
C THR A 64 8.35 -14.08 11.41
N PRO A 65 8.96 -15.24 11.70
CA PRO A 65 8.29 -16.53 11.58
C PRO A 65 7.39 -16.86 12.80
N ASN A 66 7.32 -15.98 13.81
CA ASN A 66 6.64 -16.26 15.07
C ASN A 66 5.36 -15.42 15.22
N ASP A 67 4.21 -16.08 15.28
CA ASP A 67 2.89 -15.45 15.45
C ASP A 67 2.81 -14.54 16.69
N LYS A 68 3.41 -14.95 17.81
CA LYS A 68 3.40 -14.14 19.04
C LYS A 68 4.19 -12.84 18.86
N ILE A 69 5.29 -12.88 18.10
CA ILE A 69 6.07 -11.68 17.78
C ILE A 69 5.29 -10.80 16.81
N SER A 70 4.65 -11.38 15.79
CA SER A 70 3.80 -10.66 14.83
C SER A 70 2.66 -9.93 15.55
N ALA A 71 1.95 -10.61 16.46
CA ALA A 71 0.91 -10.01 17.27
C ALA A 71 1.43 -8.91 18.21
N ARG A 72 2.63 -9.09 18.78
CA ARG A 72 3.27 -8.06 19.61
C ARG A 72 3.66 -6.83 18.80
N ILE A 73 4.18 -6.99 17.58
CA ILE A 73 4.46 -5.88 16.65
C ILE A 73 3.17 -5.10 16.41
N HIS A 74 2.09 -5.79 16.00
CA HIS A 74 0.79 -5.16 15.76
C HIS A 74 0.28 -4.38 16.98
N LYS A 75 0.35 -4.99 18.17
CA LYS A 75 -0.04 -4.34 19.42
C LYS A 75 0.72 -3.04 19.68
N GLU A 76 2.04 -3.03 19.48
CA GLU A 76 2.84 -1.81 19.65
C GLU A 76 2.54 -0.78 18.57
N LEU A 77 2.31 -1.19 17.31
CA LEU A 77 1.92 -0.27 16.24
C LEU A 77 0.58 0.43 16.53
N VAL A 78 -0.40 -0.31 17.05
CA VAL A 78 -1.70 0.24 17.48
C VAL A 78 -1.52 1.17 18.67
N LYS A 79 -0.77 0.74 19.70
CA LYS A 79 -0.51 1.54 20.91
C LYS A 79 0.15 2.88 20.61
N ASN A 80 1.03 2.92 19.60
CA ASN A 80 1.73 4.14 19.19
C ASN A 80 0.98 4.92 18.07
N GLY A 81 -0.22 4.46 17.70
CA GLY A 81 -1.11 5.13 16.74
C GLY A 81 -0.73 4.96 15.27
N VAL A 82 0.32 4.20 14.96
CA VAL A 82 0.75 3.96 13.57
C VAL A 82 -0.29 3.13 12.81
N ILE A 83 -0.96 2.21 13.51
CA ILE A 83 -2.16 1.53 13.02
C ILE A 83 -3.35 2.05 13.81
N ASP A 84 -4.34 2.59 13.10
CA ASP A 84 -5.61 3.03 13.70
C ASP A 84 -6.76 2.41 12.90
N PRO A 85 -7.43 1.38 13.42
CA PRO A 85 -8.57 0.74 12.75
C PRO A 85 -9.75 1.69 12.47
N CYS A 86 -9.83 2.82 13.18
CA CYS A 86 -10.88 3.81 12.99
C CYS A 86 -10.51 4.88 11.95
N ALA A 87 -9.23 4.98 11.57
CA ALA A 87 -8.77 5.93 10.58
C ALA A 87 -9.12 5.47 9.14
N PRO A 88 -9.40 6.39 8.20
CA PRO A 88 -9.80 6.03 6.83
C PRO A 88 -8.80 5.14 6.08
N LEU A 89 -7.50 5.26 6.35
CA LEU A 89 -6.47 4.42 5.72
C LEU A 89 -6.06 3.22 6.59
N GLY A 90 -6.48 3.16 7.86
CA GLY A 90 -6.03 2.13 8.80
C GLY A 90 -4.57 2.28 9.27
N ILE A 91 -3.80 3.17 8.66
CA ILE A 91 -2.35 3.36 8.85
C ILE A 91 -1.99 4.84 8.73
N ASP A 92 -1.02 5.28 9.54
CA ASP A 92 -0.48 6.64 9.57
C ASP A 92 1.03 6.58 9.80
N THR A 93 1.82 6.63 8.71
CA THR A 93 3.28 6.55 8.79
C THR A 93 3.91 7.81 9.38
N THR A 94 3.18 8.93 9.48
CA THR A 94 3.68 10.18 10.08
C THR A 94 3.93 10.03 11.59
N ARG A 95 3.34 9.00 12.21
CA ARG A 95 3.52 8.66 13.63
C ARG A 95 4.77 7.83 13.91
N ILE A 96 5.53 7.48 12.88
CA ILE A 96 6.83 6.83 13.03
C ILE A 96 7.82 7.89 13.53
N THR A 97 8.08 7.87 14.84
CA THR A 97 9.01 8.79 15.51
C THR A 97 10.39 8.17 15.71
N PRO A 98 11.44 8.94 16.07
CA PRO A 98 12.74 8.37 16.43
C PRO A 98 12.70 7.33 17.58
N LYS A 99 11.64 7.33 18.40
CA LYS A 99 11.42 6.33 19.46
C LYS A 99 10.97 4.96 18.94
N PHE A 100 10.65 4.84 17.65
CA PHE A 100 10.15 3.60 17.04
C PHE A 100 11.09 2.41 17.24
N ALA A 101 12.40 2.63 17.11
CA ALA A 101 13.41 1.59 17.38
C ALA A 101 13.34 1.06 18.82
N HIS A 102 13.05 1.94 19.80
CA HIS A 102 12.86 1.54 21.19
C HIS A 102 11.51 0.83 21.41
N GLN A 103 10.45 1.28 20.75
CA GLN A 103 9.11 0.67 20.82
C GLN A 103 9.15 -0.79 20.33
N LEU A 104 9.99 -1.08 19.33
CA LEU A 104 10.17 -2.42 18.76
C LEU A 104 11.51 -3.07 19.15
N ALA A 105 12.10 -2.70 20.29
CA ALA A 105 13.42 -3.20 20.71
C ALA A 105 13.47 -4.72 20.98
N PHE A 106 12.32 -5.42 20.97
CA PHE A 106 12.23 -6.87 21.12
C PHE A 106 12.42 -7.65 19.80
N ILE A 107 12.62 -6.96 18.67
CA ILE A 107 13.02 -7.53 17.39
C ILE A 107 14.34 -6.93 16.93
N SER A 108 15.04 -7.61 16.01
CA SER A 108 16.32 -7.13 15.46
C SER A 108 16.15 -5.83 14.68
N VAL A 109 17.23 -5.05 14.55
CA VAL A 109 17.23 -3.81 13.76
C VAL A 109 16.80 -4.07 12.31
N ALA A 110 17.27 -5.15 11.68
CA ALA A 110 16.82 -5.55 10.34
C ALA A 110 15.30 -5.76 10.28
N ALA A 111 14.72 -6.47 11.26
CA ALA A 111 13.27 -6.65 11.33
C ALA A 111 12.55 -5.33 11.58
N GLN A 112 13.09 -4.41 12.39
CA GLN A 112 12.51 -3.07 12.59
C GLN A 112 12.44 -2.29 11.27
N ARG A 113 13.51 -2.30 10.47
CA ARG A 113 13.50 -1.64 9.15
C ARG A 113 12.45 -2.25 8.23
N LYS A 114 12.35 -3.58 8.20
CA LYS A 114 11.36 -4.28 7.39
C LYS A 114 9.93 -4.01 7.84
N VAL A 115 9.69 -3.81 9.15
CA VAL A 115 8.40 -3.29 9.64
C VAL A 115 8.12 -1.92 9.04
N VAL A 116 9.10 -1.01 9.05
CA VAL A 116 8.91 0.31 8.45
C VAL A 116 8.61 0.21 6.95
N GLY A 117 9.38 -0.58 6.19
CA GLY A 117 9.12 -0.79 4.77
C GLY A 117 7.74 -1.41 4.49
N MET A 118 7.29 -2.34 5.34
CA MET A 118 5.93 -2.87 5.30
C MET A 118 4.88 -1.78 5.51
N LEU A 119 5.09 -0.88 6.47
CA LEU A 119 4.15 0.20 6.77
C LEU A 119 4.02 1.17 5.60
N PHE A 120 5.13 1.62 5.00
CA PHE A 120 5.08 2.52 3.84
C PHE A 120 4.43 1.85 2.63
N PHE A 121 4.82 0.61 2.32
CA PHE A 121 4.18 -0.16 1.26
C PHE A 121 2.66 -0.25 1.48
N TRP A 122 2.24 -0.53 2.71
CA TRP A 122 0.83 -0.69 3.01
C TRP A 122 0.05 0.62 2.98
N GLU A 123 0.66 1.74 3.38
CA GLU A 123 0.06 3.06 3.25
C GLU A 123 -0.17 3.46 1.79
N GLU A 124 0.83 3.24 0.92
CA GLU A 124 0.67 3.44 -0.53
C GLU A 124 -0.44 2.56 -1.11
N GLU A 125 -0.51 1.30 -0.65
CA GLU A 125 -1.54 0.35 -1.07
C GLU A 125 -2.93 0.80 -0.62
N ALA A 126 -3.04 1.33 0.60
CA ALA A 126 -4.30 1.85 1.13
C ALA A 126 -4.79 3.08 0.36
N ILE A 127 -3.88 3.99 0.02
CA ILE A 127 -4.17 5.15 -0.83
C ILE A 127 -4.62 4.70 -2.22
N ARG A 128 -3.89 3.76 -2.85
CA ARG A 128 -4.24 3.22 -4.16
C ARG A 128 -5.65 2.64 -4.16
N TRP A 129 -6.00 1.85 -3.14
CA TRP A 129 -7.30 1.23 -3.03
C TRP A 129 -8.41 2.27 -2.85
N ARG A 130 -8.18 3.28 -2.00
CA ARG A 130 -9.12 4.39 -1.80
C ARG A 130 -9.40 5.17 -3.08
N LEU A 131 -8.37 5.43 -3.90
CA LEU A 131 -8.55 6.09 -5.20
C LEU A 131 -9.42 5.24 -6.15
N LEU A 132 -9.25 3.91 -6.14
CA LEU A 132 -10.11 3.02 -6.92
C LEU A 132 -11.54 2.95 -6.40
N GLU A 133 -11.75 3.05 -5.09
CA GLU A 133 -13.09 3.15 -4.50
C GLU A 133 -13.78 4.46 -4.84
N GLN A 134 -13.04 5.57 -4.83
CA GLN A 134 -13.56 6.85 -5.30
C GLN A 134 -13.95 6.78 -6.78
N GLU A 135 -13.07 6.26 -7.64
CA GLU A 135 -13.39 6.09 -9.06
C GLU A 135 -14.62 5.19 -9.27
N GLN A 136 -14.72 4.09 -8.51
CA GLN A 136 -15.89 3.21 -8.56
C GLN A 136 -17.18 3.97 -8.20
N ALA A 137 -17.17 4.72 -7.10
CA ALA A 137 -18.33 5.48 -6.65
C ALA A 137 -18.75 6.59 -7.63
N GLU A 138 -17.78 7.25 -8.28
CA GLU A 138 -18.03 8.24 -9.33
C GLU A 138 -18.73 7.61 -10.55
N ILE A 139 -18.27 6.42 -10.99
CA ILE A 139 -18.88 5.69 -12.10
C ILE A 139 -20.29 5.21 -11.72
N GLU A 140 -20.48 4.65 -10.53
CA GLU A 140 -21.79 4.18 -10.05
C GLU A 140 -22.79 5.36 -9.94
N THR A 141 -22.33 6.52 -9.46
CA THR A 141 -23.14 7.74 -9.43
C THR A 141 -23.51 8.20 -10.84
N ALA A 142 -22.55 8.21 -11.77
CA ALA A 142 -22.82 8.55 -13.17
C ALA A 142 -23.85 7.59 -13.78
N MET A 143 -23.73 6.28 -13.54
CA MET A 143 -24.70 5.29 -14.01
C MET A 143 -26.11 5.52 -13.44
N GLY A 144 -26.24 5.92 -12.18
CA GLY A 144 -27.54 6.27 -11.58
C GLY A 144 -28.16 7.54 -12.17
N VAL A 145 -27.35 8.52 -12.56
CA VAL A 145 -27.83 9.74 -13.25
C VAL A 145 -28.19 9.47 -14.72
N VAL A 146 -27.49 8.53 -15.36
CA VAL A 146 -27.66 8.11 -16.77
C VAL A 146 -29.03 7.47 -17.04
N GLU A 147 -29.72 6.93 -16.02
CA GLU A 147 -31.10 6.41 -16.14
C GLU A 147 -32.12 7.48 -16.59
N GLY A 148 -31.77 8.77 -16.52
CA GLY A 148 -32.62 9.91 -16.89
C GLY A 148 -32.59 10.38 -18.36
N GLY A 149 -31.84 9.73 -19.26
CA GLY A 149 -31.87 10.08 -20.70
C GLY A 149 -30.54 10.09 -21.46
N VAL A 150 -29.57 9.29 -21.04
CA VAL A 150 -28.27 9.17 -21.74
C VAL A 150 -28.30 7.97 -22.71
N THR A 151 -27.44 7.98 -23.73
CA THR A 151 -27.39 6.94 -24.76
C THR A 151 -26.92 5.59 -24.21
N GLU A 152 -27.39 4.49 -24.84
CA GLU A 152 -27.00 3.12 -24.47
C GLU A 152 -25.49 2.89 -24.64
N GLU A 153 -24.84 3.63 -25.55
CA GLU A 153 -23.39 3.60 -25.74
C GLU A 153 -22.64 4.08 -24.50
N THR A 154 -23.05 5.20 -23.89
CA THR A 154 -22.41 5.71 -22.66
C THR A 154 -22.61 4.76 -21.49
N LYS A 155 -23.77 4.11 -21.40
CA LYS A 155 -24.03 3.10 -20.37
C LYS A 155 -23.08 1.91 -20.50
N LYS A 156 -22.83 1.42 -21.71
CA LYS A 156 -21.87 0.34 -21.97
C LYS A 156 -20.43 0.76 -21.63
N GLU A 157 -20.03 1.97 -22.01
CA GLU A 157 -18.70 2.50 -21.67
C GLU A 157 -18.47 2.56 -20.15
N LEU A 158 -19.46 3.06 -19.39
CA LEU A 158 -19.40 3.10 -17.92
C LEU A 158 -19.31 1.70 -17.31
N GLN A 159 -20.02 0.70 -17.86
CA GLN A 159 -19.91 -0.69 -17.41
C GLN A 159 -18.52 -1.27 -17.64
N VAL A 160 -17.93 -1.05 -18.83
CA VAL A 160 -16.56 -1.48 -19.14
C VAL A 160 -15.56 -0.83 -18.18
N ARG A 161 -15.74 0.46 -17.89
CA ARG A 161 -14.89 1.18 -16.94
C ARG A 161 -15.03 0.64 -15.52
N LEU A 162 -16.26 0.35 -15.08
CA LEU A 162 -16.54 -0.24 -13.77
C LEU A 162 -15.88 -1.62 -13.63
N GLU A 163 -15.96 -2.45 -14.67
CA GLU A 163 -15.28 -3.75 -14.70
C GLU A 163 -13.75 -3.60 -14.60
N SER A 164 -13.17 -2.65 -15.34
CA SER A 164 -11.74 -2.32 -15.25
C SER A 164 -11.32 -1.89 -13.83
N VAL A 165 -12.11 -1.09 -13.13
CA VAL A 165 -11.85 -0.74 -11.71
C VAL A 165 -11.85 -1.99 -10.84
N ARG A 166 -12.85 -2.86 -10.98
CA ARG A 166 -12.95 -4.11 -10.21
C ARG A 166 -11.75 -5.03 -10.44
N MET A 167 -11.31 -5.18 -11.69
CA MET A 167 -10.10 -5.93 -12.03
C MET A 167 -8.86 -5.33 -11.34
N ARG A 168 -8.65 -4.00 -11.44
CA ARG A 168 -7.50 -3.32 -10.80
C ARG A 168 -7.51 -3.41 -9.27
N LYS A 169 -8.68 -3.49 -8.64
CA LYS A 169 -8.78 -3.75 -7.19
C LYS A 169 -8.30 -5.16 -6.84
N ALA A 170 -8.60 -6.15 -7.68
CA ALA A 170 -8.24 -7.55 -7.47
C ALA A 170 -6.81 -7.94 -7.86
N MET A 171 -6.06 -7.06 -8.53
CA MET A 171 -4.69 -7.35 -8.96
C MET A 171 -3.70 -7.33 -7.79
N LYS A 172 -2.90 -8.39 -7.69
CA LYS A 172 -1.75 -8.44 -6.78
C LYS A 172 -0.69 -7.41 -7.17
N PRO A 173 0.13 -6.92 -6.22
CA PRO A 173 1.24 -6.03 -6.52
C PRO A 173 2.10 -6.46 -7.72
N SER A 174 2.50 -7.74 -7.80
CA SER A 174 3.33 -8.28 -8.88
C SER A 174 2.69 -8.27 -10.28
N GLN A 175 1.36 -8.28 -10.34
CA GLN A 175 0.61 -8.37 -11.60
C GLN A 175 0.36 -7.00 -12.23
N ARG A 176 0.65 -5.92 -11.51
CA ARG A 176 0.31 -4.56 -11.93
C ARG A 176 1.31 -4.06 -12.97
N PRO A 177 0.85 -3.27 -13.94
CA PRO A 177 1.76 -2.61 -14.87
C PRO A 177 2.76 -1.76 -14.08
N PRO A 178 4.03 -1.72 -14.49
CA PRO A 178 5.02 -0.88 -13.84
C PRO A 178 4.53 0.56 -13.90
N VAL A 179 4.62 1.27 -12.79
CA VAL A 179 4.36 2.71 -12.73
C VAL A 179 5.49 3.40 -13.49
N HIS A 180 5.42 3.39 -14.83
CA HIS A 180 6.21 4.30 -15.64
C HIS A 180 5.71 5.69 -15.28
N GLY A 181 6.56 6.45 -14.60
CA GLY A 181 6.26 7.81 -14.20
C GLY A 181 5.75 8.62 -15.40
N ALA A 182 4.91 9.60 -15.08
CA ALA A 182 4.51 10.67 -15.98
C ALA A 182 5.74 11.45 -16.49
N SER A 183 6.45 10.85 -17.46
CA SER A 183 7.54 11.43 -18.23
C SER A 183 7.70 10.61 -19.51
N SER A 184 6.64 10.55 -20.31
CA SER A 184 6.76 10.46 -21.75
C SER A 184 6.04 11.68 -22.29
N GLN A 185 6.75 12.81 -22.25
CA GLN A 185 6.51 13.84 -23.25
C GLN A 185 6.56 13.12 -24.59
N GLU A 186 5.45 13.17 -25.31
CA GLU A 186 5.40 12.95 -26.75
C GLU A 186 6.52 13.77 -27.40
N SER A 187 7.68 13.17 -27.64
CA SER A 187 8.57 13.63 -28.69
C SER A 187 7.92 13.19 -30.00
N LEU A 188 6.88 13.93 -30.41
CA LEU A 188 6.39 13.95 -31.78
C LEU A 188 7.60 14.18 -32.68
N GLY A 189 7.95 13.15 -33.45
CA GLY A 189 9.05 13.19 -34.40
C GLY A 189 8.85 14.33 -35.38
N LEU A 190 9.77 15.30 -35.36
CA LEU A 190 9.92 16.24 -36.46
C LEU A 190 10.82 15.58 -37.52
N PRO A 191 10.37 15.48 -38.78
CA PRO A 191 11.19 14.93 -39.85
C PRO A 191 12.36 15.87 -40.15
N GLN A 192 13.59 15.35 -40.06
CA GLN A 192 14.76 16.04 -40.57
C GLN A 192 14.72 15.98 -42.10
N TYR A 193 14.57 17.15 -42.73
CA TYR A 193 14.92 17.31 -44.13
C TYR A 193 16.43 17.56 -44.21
N SER A 194 17.10 16.73 -45.01
CA SER A 194 18.47 16.97 -45.48
C SER A 194 18.49 17.97 -46.63
#